data_AF-A0A943DE66-F1
#
_entry.id   AF-A0A943DE66-F1
#
_cell.length_a   1.000
_cell.length_b   1.000
_cell.length_c   1.000
_cell.angle_alpha   90.00
_cell.angle_beta   90.00
_cell.angle_gamma   90.00
#
_symmetry.space_group_name_H-M   'P 1'
#
loop_
_entity.id
_entity.type
_entity.pdbx_description
1 polymer ?
#
loop_
_entity_poly.entity_id
_entity_poly.type
_entity_poly.pdbx_seq_one_letter_code
_entity_poly.pdbx_strand_id
1 'polypeptide(L)'
;MNKLDWSKNLRGVYKKWIWGDTYNYSRICDYIQKINYCIQDLNNEIEALAEPTMKEVVYVIVLVDWICEAIEAIQKTLLCEVANNYTYKEEESIQEALRFFKAIRSFVVAHPLSTNRHKDYGFDGDMICVDVRRENTAITRIFSDCKDWYKLDFAGLQKHPQKPQADFVLYVYSKKEDGMQYFKYIGVELKDIYQVAELQIKKLYDLDKYLEGIKKKDCLGGGI
;
A
#
# COMPACT_ATOMS: atom_id res chain seq x y z
N MET A 1 -10.22 -12.49 -0.17
CA MET A 1 -8.94 -12.06 -0.77
C MET A 1 -8.24 -13.27 -1.34
N ASN A 2 -7.57 -13.14 -2.49
CA ASN A 2 -6.79 -14.23 -3.06
C ASN A 2 -5.34 -14.16 -2.56
N LYS A 3 -4.61 -15.27 -2.62
CA LYS A 3 -3.17 -15.27 -2.35
C LYS A 3 -2.45 -14.39 -3.38
N LEU A 4 -1.57 -13.53 -2.89
CA LEU A 4 -0.61 -12.80 -3.69
C LEU A 4 0.35 -13.80 -4.35
N ASP A 5 0.48 -13.67 -5.67
CA ASP A 5 1.31 -14.56 -6.48
C ASP A 5 2.79 -14.17 -6.39
N TRP A 6 3.60 -15.06 -5.80
CA TRP A 6 5.07 -15.03 -5.82
C TRP A 6 5.67 -16.26 -6.49
N SER A 7 5.08 -16.74 -7.58
CA SER A 7 5.54 -17.96 -8.27
C SER A 7 6.52 -17.69 -9.41
N LYS A 8 6.75 -16.43 -9.79
CA LYS A 8 7.62 -16.12 -10.93
C LYS A 8 9.08 -16.18 -10.54
N ASN A 9 9.84 -16.97 -11.29
CA ASN A 9 11.29 -16.95 -11.23
C ASN A 9 11.81 -15.65 -11.85
N LEU A 10 12.09 -14.67 -11.00
CA LEU A 10 12.74 -13.43 -11.38
C LEU A 10 14.12 -13.72 -12.00
N ARG A 11 14.48 -13.03 -13.08
CA ARG A 11 15.73 -13.25 -13.82
C ARG A 11 16.44 -11.96 -14.18
N GLY A 12 15.69 -10.99 -14.70
CA GLY A 12 16.20 -9.70 -15.12
C GLY A 12 16.79 -8.91 -13.96
N VAL A 13 16.10 -8.85 -12.82
CA VAL A 13 16.57 -8.13 -11.63
C VAL A 13 17.85 -8.72 -11.03
N TYR A 14 18.16 -10.00 -11.30
CA TYR A 14 19.39 -10.64 -10.82
C TYR A 14 20.60 -10.43 -11.73
N LYS A 15 20.48 -9.68 -12.82
CA LYS A 15 21.65 -9.25 -13.60
C LYS A 15 22.50 -8.31 -12.76
N LYS A 16 23.78 -8.61 -12.57
CA LYS A 16 24.64 -7.79 -11.69
C LYS A 16 24.96 -6.41 -12.25
N TRP A 17 25.15 -6.31 -13.56
CA TRP A 17 25.69 -5.12 -14.22
C TRP A 17 24.68 -3.96 -14.36
N ILE A 18 23.39 -4.19 -14.14
CA ILE A 18 22.35 -3.14 -14.22
C ILE A 18 22.27 -2.25 -12.96
N TRP A 19 23.04 -2.60 -11.91
CA TRP A 19 23.03 -1.94 -10.60
C TRP A 19 24.28 -1.10 -10.32
N GLY A 20 25.20 -1.00 -11.29
CA GLY A 20 26.45 -0.25 -11.20
C GLY A 20 27.56 -0.97 -10.42
N ASP A 21 27.30 -1.33 -9.16
CA ASP A 21 28.30 -1.96 -8.29
C ASP A 21 27.74 -3.16 -7.49
N THR A 22 28.65 -3.89 -6.84
CA THR A 22 28.32 -5.07 -6.05
C THR A 22 27.53 -4.76 -4.79
N TYR A 23 27.70 -3.56 -4.21
CA TYR A 23 26.97 -3.15 -3.01
C TYR A 23 25.50 -2.94 -3.34
N ASN A 24 25.22 -2.20 -4.42
CA ASN A 24 23.87 -2.00 -4.93
C ASN A 24 23.23 -3.35 -5.29
N TYR A 25 23.93 -4.23 -6.02
CA TYR A 25 23.40 -5.57 -6.34
C TYR A 25 22.97 -6.35 -5.09
N SER A 26 23.82 -6.41 -4.05
CA SER A 26 23.48 -7.08 -2.79
C SER A 26 22.25 -6.45 -2.13
N ARG A 27 22.19 -5.11 -2.11
CA ARG A 27 21.04 -4.37 -1.56
C ARG A 27 19.73 -4.69 -2.29
N ILE A 28 19.75 -4.86 -3.61
CA ILE A 28 18.53 -5.22 -4.37
C ILE A 28 18.09 -6.64 -4.01
N CYS A 29 19.04 -7.57 -3.86
CA CYS A 29 18.74 -8.94 -3.43
C CYS A 29 18.01 -8.93 -2.07
N ASP A 30 18.47 -8.10 -1.12
CA ASP A 30 17.82 -7.93 0.17
C ASP A 30 16.40 -7.36 0.05
N TYR A 31 16.19 -6.38 -0.85
CA TYR A 31 14.85 -5.83 -1.11
C TYR A 31 13.90 -6.85 -1.74
N ILE A 32 14.37 -7.65 -2.69
CA ILE A 32 13.58 -8.74 -3.29
C ILE A 32 13.21 -9.77 -2.23
N GLN A 33 14.15 -10.11 -1.34
CA GLN A 33 13.90 -11.03 -0.24
C GLN A 33 12.90 -10.46 0.78
N LYS A 34 12.99 -9.16 1.09
CA LYS A 34 12.01 -8.46 1.94
C LYS A 34 10.61 -8.52 1.33
N ILE A 35 10.46 -8.29 0.03
CA ILE A 35 9.18 -8.39 -0.68
C ILE A 35 8.62 -9.82 -0.59
N ASN A 36 9.46 -10.83 -0.84
CA ASN A 36 9.07 -12.24 -0.73
C ASN A 36 8.52 -12.58 0.66
N TYR A 37 9.22 -12.20 1.73
CA TYR A 37 8.74 -12.43 3.09
C TYR A 37 7.42 -11.70 3.37
N CYS A 38 7.30 -10.43 2.97
CA CYS A 38 6.05 -9.68 3.15
C CYS A 38 4.88 -10.35 2.43
N ILE A 39 5.09 -10.92 1.24
CA ILE A 39 4.05 -11.64 0.50
C ILE A 39 3.66 -12.94 1.20
N GLN A 40 4.63 -13.70 1.69
CA GLN A 40 4.36 -14.92 2.46
C GLN A 40 3.55 -14.60 3.71
N ASP A 41 3.94 -13.56 4.44
CA ASP A 41 3.22 -13.12 5.64
C ASP A 41 1.81 -12.64 5.29
N LEU A 42 1.63 -11.80 4.27
CA LEU A 42 0.30 -11.38 3.79
C LEU A 42 -0.58 -12.57 3.38
N ASN A 43 0.00 -13.61 2.79
CA ASN A 43 -0.72 -14.82 2.41
C ASN A 43 -1.11 -15.69 3.61
N ASN A 44 -0.29 -15.68 4.66
CA ASN A 44 -0.56 -16.42 5.90
C ASN A 44 -1.65 -15.74 6.75
N GLU A 45 -1.79 -14.40 6.66
CA GLU A 45 -2.81 -13.66 7.40
C GLU A 45 -4.23 -13.79 6.83
N ILE A 46 -4.42 -14.28 5.59
CA ILE A 46 -5.72 -14.28 4.90
C ILE A 46 -6.86 -14.87 5.74
N GLU A 47 -6.62 -15.96 6.47
CA GLU A 47 -7.64 -16.59 7.32
C GLU A 47 -8.00 -15.70 8.52
N ALA A 48 -7.02 -15.08 9.17
CA ALA A 48 -7.24 -14.18 10.31
C ALA A 48 -7.99 -12.90 9.90
N LEU A 49 -7.86 -12.48 8.64
CA LEU A 49 -8.54 -11.29 8.11
C LEU A 49 -10.04 -11.48 7.85
N ALA A 50 -10.60 -12.67 8.08
CA ALA A 50 -12.06 -12.85 8.11
C ALA A 50 -12.70 -12.15 9.33
N GLU A 51 -11.95 -12.02 10.43
CA GLU A 51 -12.37 -11.28 11.63
C GLU A 51 -11.21 -10.43 12.17
N PRO A 52 -10.77 -9.39 11.44
CA PRO A 52 -9.51 -8.71 11.72
C PRO A 52 -9.62 -7.89 13.01
N THR A 53 -8.63 -8.00 13.90
CA THR A 53 -8.48 -7.02 14.99
C THR A 53 -7.57 -5.87 14.54
N MET A 54 -7.41 -4.84 15.38
CA MET A 54 -6.45 -3.77 15.12
C MET A 54 -5.04 -4.31 14.82
N LYS A 55 -4.63 -5.42 15.46
CA LYS A 55 -3.33 -6.04 15.23
C LYS A 55 -3.18 -6.46 13.78
N GLU A 56 -4.14 -7.21 13.24
CA GLU A 56 -4.09 -7.70 11.86
C GLU A 56 -4.17 -6.54 10.86
N VAL A 57 -5.03 -5.53 11.11
CA VAL A 57 -5.13 -4.34 10.24
C VAL A 57 -3.79 -3.59 10.17
N VAL A 58 -3.19 -3.27 11.32
CA VAL A 58 -1.91 -2.56 11.39
C VAL A 58 -0.81 -3.40 10.75
N TYR A 59 -0.78 -4.71 11.01
CA TYR A 59 0.22 -5.61 10.46
C TYR A 59 0.16 -5.67 8.93
N VAL A 60 -1.02 -5.85 8.34
CA VAL A 60 -1.20 -5.83 6.88
C VAL A 60 -0.73 -4.50 6.27
N ILE A 61 -1.12 -3.37 6.88
CA ILE A 61 -0.67 -2.05 6.40
C ILE A 61 0.86 -1.96 6.41
N VAL A 62 1.53 -2.42 7.48
CA VAL A 62 3.00 -2.40 7.55
C VAL A 62 3.64 -3.28 6.48
N LEU A 63 3.12 -4.48 6.23
CA LEU A 63 3.64 -5.39 5.20
C LEU A 63 3.50 -4.79 3.79
N VAL A 64 2.35 -4.18 3.48
CA VAL A 64 2.14 -3.53 2.18
C VAL A 64 3.04 -2.31 2.02
N ASP A 65 3.27 -1.55 3.10
CA ASP A 65 4.18 -0.41 3.09
C ASP A 65 5.63 -0.84 2.79
N TRP A 66 6.08 -1.92 3.42
CA TRP A 66 7.39 -2.50 3.17
C TRP A 66 7.57 -2.99 1.73
N ILE A 67 6.52 -3.53 1.11
CA ILE A 67 6.54 -3.89 -0.32
C ILE A 67 6.68 -2.63 -1.18
N CYS A 68 5.90 -1.59 -0.91
CA CYS A 68 5.94 -0.32 -1.64
C CYS A 68 7.32 0.34 -1.56
N GLU A 69 7.87 0.47 -0.35
CA GLU A 69 9.18 1.08 -0.12
C GLU A 69 10.31 0.28 -0.79
N ALA A 70 10.27 -1.06 -0.69
CA ALA A 70 11.27 -1.92 -1.31
C ALA A 70 11.26 -1.77 -2.84
N ILE A 71 10.09 -1.74 -3.48
CA ILE A 71 9.98 -1.60 -4.94
C ILE A 71 10.42 -0.21 -5.39
N GLU A 72 10.05 0.85 -4.68
CA GLU A 72 10.54 2.20 -4.95
C GLU A 72 12.07 2.26 -4.85
N ALA A 73 12.66 1.63 -3.84
CA ALA A 73 14.11 1.58 -3.66
C ALA A 73 14.83 0.77 -4.75
N ILE A 74 14.24 -0.35 -5.22
CA ILE A 74 14.75 -1.11 -6.36
C ILE A 74 14.81 -0.21 -7.60
N GLN A 75 13.73 0.51 -7.91
CA GLN A 75 13.67 1.39 -9.08
C GLN A 75 14.70 2.52 -9.01
N LYS A 76 14.85 3.16 -7.84
CA LYS A 76 15.83 4.23 -7.63
C LYS A 76 17.29 3.77 -7.70
N THR A 77 17.55 2.47 -7.58
CA THR A 77 18.92 1.93 -7.63
C THR A 77 19.35 1.51 -9.05
N LEU A 78 18.41 1.45 -10.01
CA LEU A 78 18.76 1.19 -11.41
C LEU A 78 19.75 2.24 -11.93
N LEU A 79 20.70 1.81 -12.76
CA LEU A 79 21.53 2.74 -13.53
C LEU A 79 20.63 3.68 -14.34
N CYS A 80 20.96 4.98 -14.36
CA CYS A 80 20.15 6.01 -15.03
C CYS A 80 19.84 5.64 -16.50
N GLU A 81 20.81 5.09 -17.23
CA GLU A 81 20.64 4.66 -18.62
C GLU A 81 19.60 3.53 -18.78
N VAL A 82 19.50 2.66 -17.80
CA VAL A 82 18.50 1.57 -17.76
C VAL A 82 17.14 2.10 -17.33
N ALA A 83 17.13 2.94 -16.29
CA ALA A 83 15.92 3.52 -15.71
C ALA A 83 15.19 4.44 -16.71
N ASN A 84 15.93 5.27 -17.44
CA ASN A 84 15.36 6.23 -18.40
C ASN A 84 14.64 5.56 -19.58
N ASN A 85 14.99 4.31 -19.89
CA ASN A 85 14.39 3.53 -20.97
C ASN A 85 13.25 2.62 -20.48
N TYR A 86 12.98 2.60 -19.18
CA TYR A 86 11.88 1.85 -18.59
C TYR A 86 10.65 2.74 -18.47
N THR A 87 9.51 2.25 -18.94
CA THR A 87 8.20 2.88 -18.72
C THR A 87 7.19 1.81 -18.38
N TYR A 88 6.56 1.93 -17.23
CA TYR A 88 5.50 1.03 -16.83
C TYR A 88 4.16 1.54 -17.37
N LYS A 89 3.42 0.65 -18.05
CA LYS A 89 2.17 1.02 -18.74
C LYS A 89 1.07 1.54 -17.80
N GLU A 90 1.03 1.03 -16.57
CA GLU A 90 -0.02 1.34 -15.58
C GLU A 90 0.51 2.22 -14.44
N GLU A 91 1.47 3.11 -14.74
CA GLU A 91 2.08 3.99 -13.72
C GLU A 91 1.04 4.89 -13.05
N GLU A 92 0.07 5.44 -13.78
CA GLU A 92 -1.00 6.28 -13.21
C GLU A 92 -1.82 5.53 -12.14
N SER A 93 -2.23 4.29 -12.44
CA SER A 93 -2.95 3.43 -11.49
C SER A 93 -2.13 3.13 -10.24
N ILE A 94 -0.81 2.96 -10.39
CA ILE A 94 0.10 2.82 -9.24
C ILE A 94 0.15 4.09 -8.41
N GLN A 95 0.23 5.26 -9.04
CA GLN A 95 0.29 6.53 -8.31
C GLN A 95 -1.03 6.83 -7.58
N GLU A 96 -2.17 6.46 -8.15
CA GLU A 96 -3.47 6.52 -7.45
C GLU A 96 -3.50 5.60 -6.22
N ALA A 97 -3.15 4.32 -6.41
CA ALA A 97 -3.11 3.34 -5.32
C ALA A 97 -2.14 3.76 -4.20
N LEU A 98 -0.96 4.31 -4.55
CA LEU A 98 0.02 4.80 -3.58
C LEU A 98 -0.46 6.04 -2.83
N ARG A 99 -1.21 6.94 -3.47
CA ARG A 99 -1.79 8.12 -2.79
C ARG A 99 -2.81 7.70 -1.74
N PHE A 100 -3.72 6.80 -2.10
CA PHE A 100 -4.65 6.16 -1.17
C PHE A 100 -3.90 5.48 -0.02
N PHE A 101 -2.93 4.62 -0.37
CA PHE A 101 -2.23 3.80 0.61
C PHE A 101 -1.45 4.66 1.61
N LYS A 102 -0.76 5.70 1.14
CA LYS A 102 -0.05 6.64 2.02
C LYS A 102 -1.02 7.36 2.96
N ALA A 103 -2.23 7.69 2.50
CA ALA A 103 -3.26 8.33 3.32
C ALA A 103 -3.73 7.40 4.46
N ILE A 104 -4.18 6.18 4.15
CA ILE A 104 -4.63 5.21 5.17
C ILE A 104 -3.48 4.82 6.11
N ARG A 105 -2.27 4.56 5.60
CA ARG A 105 -1.09 4.25 6.43
C ARG A 105 -0.77 5.38 7.39
N SER A 106 -0.73 6.61 6.88
CA SER A 106 -0.49 7.77 7.74
C SER A 106 -1.58 7.87 8.80
N PHE A 107 -2.84 7.70 8.44
CA PHE A 107 -3.96 7.90 9.36
C PHE A 107 -4.03 6.81 10.45
N VAL A 108 -3.74 5.55 10.10
CA VAL A 108 -3.85 4.39 11.00
C VAL A 108 -2.56 4.11 11.77
N VAL A 109 -1.38 4.22 11.15
CA VAL A 109 -0.12 3.80 11.79
C VAL A 109 0.58 4.99 12.44
N ALA A 110 0.69 6.11 11.72
CA ALA A 110 1.40 7.27 12.24
C ALA A 110 0.57 8.10 13.24
N HIS A 111 -0.71 7.79 13.44
CA HIS A 111 -1.66 8.49 14.33
C HIS A 111 -1.47 10.02 14.38
N PRO A 112 -1.41 10.70 13.22
CA PRO A 112 -1.03 12.11 13.18
C PRO A 112 -2.15 12.95 13.78
N LEU A 113 -1.91 13.54 14.95
CA LEU A 113 -2.84 14.46 15.62
C LEU A 113 -2.97 15.82 14.88
N SER A 114 -2.10 16.07 13.89
CA SER A 114 -1.98 17.38 13.22
C SER A 114 -1.50 17.34 11.75
N THR A 115 -1.56 16.22 11.03
CA THR A 115 -1.16 16.20 9.60
C THR A 115 -2.25 16.75 8.68
N ASN A 116 -1.85 17.45 7.63
CA ASN A 116 -2.71 17.90 6.52
C ASN A 116 -2.24 17.38 5.15
N ARG A 117 -1.35 16.38 5.14
CA ARG A 117 -0.66 15.89 3.93
C ARG A 117 -1.56 15.12 2.95
N HIS A 118 -2.75 14.69 3.39
CA HIS A 118 -3.62 13.78 2.63
C HIS A 118 -5.03 14.37 2.45
N LYS A 119 -5.10 15.69 2.18
CA LYS A 119 -6.36 16.44 1.99
C LYS A 119 -7.28 15.82 0.92
N ASP A 120 -6.69 15.27 -0.15
CA ASP A 120 -7.45 14.68 -1.26
C ASP A 120 -8.19 13.39 -0.83
N TYR A 121 -7.81 12.81 0.31
CA TYR A 121 -8.45 11.65 0.95
C TYR A 121 -9.20 12.05 2.23
N GLY A 122 -9.53 13.34 2.42
CA GLY A 122 -10.27 13.82 3.59
C GLY A 122 -9.46 13.91 4.89
N PHE A 123 -8.15 13.64 4.85
CA PHE A 123 -7.26 13.69 6.01
C PHE A 123 -6.43 14.98 5.99
N ASP A 124 -7.14 16.10 6.18
CA ASP A 124 -6.60 17.47 6.19
C ASP A 124 -6.30 18.01 7.62
N GLY A 125 -6.42 17.15 8.64
CA GLY A 125 -6.24 17.49 10.04
C GLY A 125 -7.55 17.75 10.81
N ASP A 126 -8.69 17.66 10.13
CA ASP A 126 -10.02 17.67 10.75
C ASP A 126 -10.31 16.39 11.53
N MET A 127 -10.20 15.24 10.86
CA MET A 127 -10.48 13.92 11.41
C MET A 127 -9.30 13.41 12.24
N ILE A 128 -9.60 12.82 13.40
CA ILE A 128 -8.61 12.15 14.26
C ILE A 128 -9.04 10.70 14.47
N CYS A 129 -8.19 9.75 14.09
CA CYS A 129 -8.39 8.33 14.38
C CYS A 129 -8.05 8.04 15.84
N VAL A 130 -8.98 7.43 16.57
CA VAL A 130 -8.78 7.06 17.97
C VAL A 130 -8.87 5.56 18.21
N ASP A 131 -9.44 4.80 17.26
CA ASP A 131 -9.55 3.35 17.36
C ASP A 131 -9.74 2.68 16.00
N VAL A 132 -9.36 1.41 15.92
CA VAL A 132 -9.55 0.53 14.75
C VAL A 132 -10.27 -0.73 15.20
N ARG A 133 -11.46 -0.95 14.66
CA ARG A 133 -12.32 -2.06 15.07
C ARG A 133 -12.76 -2.87 13.85
N ARG A 134 -13.05 -4.15 14.06
CA ARG A 134 -13.76 -4.93 13.05
C ARG A 134 -15.13 -4.35 12.76
N GLU A 135 -15.64 -4.63 11.57
CA GLU A 135 -16.90 -4.05 11.09
C GLU A 135 -18.15 -4.50 11.89
N ASN A 136 -18.09 -5.68 12.53
CA ASN A 136 -19.23 -6.32 13.20
C ASN A 136 -19.16 -6.31 14.74
N THR A 137 -18.72 -5.21 15.34
CA THR A 137 -18.85 -4.98 16.79
C THR A 137 -20.30 -4.68 17.21
N ALA A 138 -20.62 -4.84 18.49
CA ALA A 138 -21.93 -4.45 19.02
C ALA A 138 -22.21 -2.95 18.80
N ILE A 139 -21.20 -2.08 18.92
CA ILE A 139 -21.31 -0.64 18.70
C ILE A 139 -21.65 -0.35 17.24
N THR A 140 -20.89 -0.89 16.29
CA THR A 140 -21.15 -0.66 14.85
C THR A 140 -22.50 -1.22 14.38
N ARG A 141 -23.06 -2.23 15.07
CA ARG A 141 -24.43 -2.72 14.83
C ARG A 141 -25.50 -1.78 15.38
N ILE A 142 -25.30 -1.22 16.57
CA ILE A 142 -26.25 -0.29 17.19
C ILE A 142 -26.33 1.02 16.41
N PHE A 143 -25.21 1.49 15.86
CA PHE A 143 -25.12 2.74 15.10
C PHE A 143 -25.14 2.54 13.58
N SER A 144 -25.62 1.40 13.05
CA SER A 144 -25.63 1.14 11.60
C SER A 144 -26.42 2.17 10.79
N ASP A 145 -27.45 2.74 11.41
CA ASP A 145 -28.40 3.66 10.78
C ASP A 145 -28.10 5.14 11.07
N CYS A 146 -26.98 5.44 11.74
CA CYS A 146 -26.56 6.82 11.97
C CYS A 146 -26.04 7.46 10.67
N LYS A 147 -26.14 8.78 10.54
CA LYS A 147 -25.66 9.52 9.34
C LYS A 147 -24.15 9.84 9.40
N ASP A 148 -23.45 9.22 10.33
CA ASP A 148 -22.05 9.51 10.68
C ASP A 148 -21.06 8.51 10.06
N TRP A 149 -21.48 7.87 8.96
CA TRP A 149 -20.67 6.91 8.22
C TRP A 149 -19.96 7.56 7.03
N TYR A 150 -18.74 7.09 6.81
CA TYR A 150 -17.92 7.39 5.65
C TYR A 150 -17.37 6.09 5.08
N LYS A 151 -17.05 6.10 3.79
CA LYS A 151 -16.25 5.08 3.13
C LYS A 151 -14.94 5.70 2.67
N LEU A 152 -13.84 4.99 2.88
CA LEU A 152 -12.55 5.34 2.29
C LEU A 152 -12.13 4.25 1.30
N ASP A 153 -11.90 4.64 0.06
CA ASP A 153 -11.34 3.80 -1.01
C ASP A 153 -10.41 4.65 -1.90
N PHE A 154 -10.04 4.14 -3.08
CA PHE A 154 -9.18 4.86 -4.03
C PHE A 154 -9.73 6.21 -4.47
N ALA A 155 -11.06 6.38 -4.49
CA ALA A 155 -11.73 7.63 -4.85
C ALA A 155 -11.77 8.65 -3.71
N GLY A 156 -11.22 8.32 -2.53
CA GLY A 156 -11.14 9.22 -1.39
C GLY A 156 -12.18 8.95 -0.31
N LEU A 157 -12.31 9.88 0.63
CA LEU A 157 -13.25 9.80 1.74
C LEU A 157 -14.62 10.33 1.32
N GLN A 158 -15.64 9.49 1.39
CA GLN A 158 -16.99 9.81 0.94
C GLN A 158 -17.99 9.59 2.07
N LYS A 159 -18.87 10.57 2.32
CA LYS A 159 -19.94 10.43 3.31
C LYS A 159 -20.98 9.43 2.79
N HIS A 160 -21.36 8.48 3.64
CA HIS A 160 -22.29 7.42 3.31
C HIS A 160 -23.51 7.52 4.24
N PRO A 161 -24.75 7.49 3.71
CA PRO A 161 -25.96 7.72 4.52
C PRO A 161 -26.27 6.57 5.50
N GLN A 162 -25.61 5.43 5.33
CA GLN A 162 -25.74 4.20 6.11
C GLN A 162 -24.37 3.52 6.19
N LYS A 163 -24.21 2.54 7.08
CA LYS A 163 -22.99 1.73 7.17
C LYS A 163 -22.59 1.13 5.79
N PRO A 164 -21.42 1.46 5.24
CA PRO A 164 -20.92 0.84 4.01
C PRO A 164 -20.41 -0.58 4.30
N GLN A 165 -20.30 -1.39 3.25
CA GLN A 165 -19.55 -2.65 3.34
C GLN A 165 -18.09 -2.33 3.67
N ALA A 166 -17.58 -2.95 4.74
CA ALA A 166 -16.19 -2.80 5.15
C ALA A 166 -15.70 -4.05 5.90
N ASP A 167 -14.38 -4.27 5.91
CA ASP A 167 -13.76 -5.34 6.71
C ASP A 167 -13.39 -4.82 8.11
N PHE A 168 -13.04 -3.54 8.19
CA PHE A 168 -12.78 -2.83 9.44
C PHE A 168 -13.29 -1.39 9.39
N VAL A 169 -13.40 -0.79 10.57
CA VAL A 169 -13.97 0.54 10.80
C VAL A 169 -13.00 1.33 11.67
N LEU A 170 -12.67 2.54 11.20
CA LEU A 170 -11.94 3.54 11.97
C LEU A 170 -12.93 4.37 12.75
N TYR A 171 -12.67 4.51 14.04
CA TYR A 171 -13.46 5.37 14.92
C TYR A 171 -12.73 6.71 14.96
N VAL A 172 -13.44 7.76 14.57
CA VAL A 172 -12.85 9.08 14.40
C VAL A 172 -13.68 10.17 15.07
N TYR A 173 -13.03 11.28 15.40
CA TYR A 173 -13.69 12.54 15.75
C TYR A 173 -13.39 13.58 14.67
N SER A 174 -14.35 14.47 14.38
CA SER A 174 -14.19 15.61 13.49
C SER A 174 -14.18 16.91 14.28
N LYS A 175 -13.22 17.80 14.02
CA LYS A 175 -13.20 19.16 14.58
C LYS A 175 -14.30 20.04 13.99
N LYS A 176 -14.58 19.88 12.70
CA LYS A 176 -15.44 20.77 11.91
C LYS A 176 -16.91 20.38 11.96
N GLU A 177 -17.25 19.08 12.00
CA GLU A 177 -18.65 18.66 11.92
C GLU A 177 -19.43 18.85 13.23
N ASP A 178 -18.83 18.52 14.37
CA ASP A 178 -19.50 18.62 15.67
C ASP A 178 -18.57 19.05 16.81
N GLY A 179 -17.37 19.54 16.51
CA GLY A 179 -16.42 19.97 17.55
C GLY A 179 -15.88 18.82 18.39
N MET A 180 -15.69 17.64 17.79
CA MET A 180 -15.24 16.40 18.44
C MET A 180 -16.21 15.82 19.48
N GLN A 181 -17.52 16.07 19.34
CA GLN A 181 -18.50 15.62 20.34
C GLN A 181 -18.86 14.15 20.19
N TYR A 182 -18.99 13.66 18.96
CA TYR A 182 -19.49 12.32 18.68
C TYR A 182 -18.56 11.56 17.74
N PHE A 183 -18.54 10.23 17.91
CA PHE A 183 -17.82 9.36 16.98
C PHE A 183 -18.43 9.45 15.58
N LYS A 184 -17.54 9.46 14.59
CA LYS A 184 -17.84 9.13 13.21
C LYS A 184 -17.13 7.82 12.86
N TYR A 185 -17.60 7.19 11.80
CA TYR A 185 -17.15 5.85 11.41
C TYR A 185 -16.68 5.85 9.97
N ILE A 186 -15.44 5.43 9.73
CA ILE A 186 -14.90 5.27 8.37
C ILE A 186 -14.76 3.78 8.09
N GLY A 187 -15.58 3.25 7.18
CA GLY A 187 -15.47 1.88 6.69
C GLY A 187 -14.38 1.76 5.62
N VAL A 188 -13.58 0.69 5.71
CA VAL A 188 -12.48 0.39 4.79
C VAL A 188 -12.49 -1.10 4.43
N GLU A 189 -12.25 -1.43 3.17
CA GLU A 189 -12.12 -2.81 2.69
C GLU A 189 -10.64 -3.19 2.59
N LEU A 190 -10.25 -4.31 3.18
CA LEU A 190 -8.88 -4.85 3.11
C LEU A 190 -8.47 -5.17 1.68
N LYS A 191 -9.43 -5.48 0.80
CA LYS A 191 -9.17 -5.71 -0.63
C LYS A 191 -8.46 -4.53 -1.29
N ASP A 192 -8.78 -3.29 -0.90
CA ASP A 192 -8.21 -2.08 -1.49
C ASP A 192 -6.74 -1.93 -1.06
N ILE A 193 -6.41 -2.34 0.17
CA ILE A 193 -5.03 -2.39 0.68
C ILE A 193 -4.24 -3.51 -0.03
N TYR A 194 -4.83 -4.71 -0.20
CA TYR A 194 -4.20 -5.81 -0.93
C TYR A 194 -3.93 -5.46 -2.40
N GLN A 195 -4.86 -4.75 -3.04
CA GLN A 195 -4.71 -4.32 -4.42
C GLN A 195 -3.47 -3.43 -4.61
N VAL A 196 -3.08 -2.64 -3.60
CA VAL A 196 -1.83 -1.86 -3.63
C VAL A 196 -0.63 -2.80 -3.75
N ALA A 197 -0.56 -3.85 -2.93
CA ALA A 197 0.51 -4.85 -3.01
C ALA A 197 0.53 -5.57 -4.37
N GLU A 198 -0.65 -5.97 -4.87
CA GLU A 198 -0.78 -6.62 -6.20
C GLU A 198 -0.21 -5.75 -7.32
N LEU A 199 -0.57 -4.45 -7.34
CA LEU A 199 -0.08 -3.50 -8.33
C LEU A 199 1.43 -3.31 -8.25
N GLN A 200 2.00 -3.27 -7.04
CA GLN A 200 3.44 -3.18 -6.84
C GLN A 200 4.16 -4.44 -7.33
N ILE A 201 3.67 -5.62 -6.97
CA ILE A 201 4.24 -6.91 -7.41
C ILE A 201 4.18 -7.03 -8.95
N LYS A 202 3.06 -6.61 -9.55
CA LYS A 202 2.91 -6.56 -11.01
C LYS A 202 3.96 -5.62 -11.64
N LYS A 203 4.21 -4.46 -11.05
CA LYS A 203 5.27 -3.53 -11.48
C LYS A 203 6.66 -4.18 -11.43
N LEU A 204 6.95 -4.93 -10.37
CA LEU A 204 8.22 -5.64 -10.24
C LEU A 204 8.38 -6.72 -11.32
N TYR A 205 7.31 -7.46 -11.63
CA TYR A 205 7.34 -8.45 -12.70
C TYR A 205 7.51 -7.85 -14.10
N ASP A 206 6.90 -6.69 -14.35
CA ASP A 206 7.11 -5.97 -15.60
C ASP A 206 8.55 -5.47 -15.72
N LEU A 207 9.08 -4.87 -14.64
CA LEU A 207 10.47 -4.45 -14.55
C LEU A 207 11.42 -5.63 -14.78
N ASP A 208 11.20 -6.77 -14.13
CA ASP A 208 12.03 -7.97 -14.31
C ASP A 208 12.07 -8.43 -15.76
N LYS A 209 10.91 -8.46 -16.43
CA LYS A 209 10.80 -8.82 -17.84
C LYS A 209 11.54 -7.84 -18.75
N TYR A 210 11.40 -6.54 -18.48
CA TYR A 210 12.15 -5.51 -19.20
C TYR A 210 13.66 -5.73 -19.04
N LEU A 211 14.13 -5.90 -17.80
CA LEU A 211 15.54 -6.13 -17.49
C LEU A 211 16.07 -7.44 -18.10
N GLU A 212 15.24 -8.48 -18.21
CA GLU A 212 15.62 -9.75 -18.87
C GLU A 212 15.98 -9.53 -20.35
N GLY A 213 15.33 -8.59 -21.03
CA GLY A 213 15.62 -8.25 -22.43
C GLY A 213 16.94 -7.50 -22.65
N ILE A 214 17.46 -6.82 -21.63
CA ILE A 214 18.64 -5.95 -21.74
C ILE A 214 19.94 -6.76 -21.77
N LYS A 215 20.81 -6.52 -22.76
CA LYS A 215 22.14 -7.15 -22.82
C LYS A 215 23.18 -6.22 -22.21
N LYS A 216 24.22 -6.80 -21.58
CA LYS A 216 25.30 -6.04 -20.95
C LYS A 216 25.94 -4.98 -21.86
N LYS A 217 26.11 -5.32 -23.15
CA LYS A 217 26.67 -4.41 -24.16
C LYS A 217 25.80 -3.17 -24.45
N ASP A 218 24.49 -3.26 -24.17
CA ASP A 218 23.54 -2.17 -24.44
C ASP A 218 23.54 -1.13 -23.30
N CYS A 219 24.10 -1.46 -22.13
CA CYS A 219 24.23 -0.57 -20.96
C CYS A 219 25.66 -0.09 -20.69
N LEU A 220 26.64 -0.61 -21.41
CA LEU A 220 28.06 -0.30 -21.22
C LEU A 220 28.68 0.18 -22.53
N GLY A 221 27.91 0.95 -23.31
CA GLY A 221 28.31 1.43 -24.63
C GLY A 221 29.63 2.22 -24.58
N GLY A 222 30.72 1.59 -25.03
CA GLY A 222 31.94 2.27 -25.48
C GLY A 222 33.03 2.47 -24.44
N GLY A 223 33.71 1.39 -24.06
CA GLY A 223 35.01 1.46 -23.38
C GLY A 223 35.81 0.19 -23.66
N ILE A 224 36.61 0.25 -24.73
CA ILE A 224 37.83 -0.54 -24.85
C ILE A 224 38.83 0.05 -23.87
#